data_AF-A0A496P9J7-F1
#
_entry.id   AF-A0A496P9J7-F1
#
_cell.length_a   1.000
_cell.length_b   1.000
_cell.length_c   1.000
_cell.angle_alpha   90.00
_cell.angle_beta   90.00
_cell.angle_gamma   90.00
#
_symmetry.space_group_name_H-M   'P 1'
#
loop_
_entity.id
_entity.type
_entity.pdbx_description
1 polymer ?
#
loop_
_entity_poly.entity_id
_entity_poly.type
_entity_poly.pdbx_seq_one_letter_code
_entity_poly.pdbx_strand_id
1 'polypeptide(L)'
;MVGQQFVIIATDIPAVNAQVMEDAQEVQAFINRADVKDDSTWVFGSATEIGDLEISIFTNQVSPRVSRLLRQDIETRYGILAEWLPQIRLWRQELQHILDTPKEREQFWRTNLGESEFIQILEGQGDSVKENIVHAISRIRSES
;
A
#
# COMPACT_ATOMS: atom_id res chain seq x y z
N MET A 1 11.16 -20.83 -22.65
CA MET A 1 10.65 -20.45 -21.31
C MET A 1 9.20 -20.90 -21.07
N VAL A 2 8.90 -22.21 -21.09
CA VAL A 2 7.51 -22.66 -20.99
C VAL A 2 6.97 -22.48 -19.57
N GLY A 3 5.90 -21.70 -19.42
CA GLY A 3 5.16 -21.51 -18.17
C GLY A 3 5.60 -20.30 -17.31
N GLN A 4 6.59 -19.53 -17.74
CA GLN A 4 6.99 -18.30 -17.03
C GLN A 4 6.03 -17.13 -17.36
N GLN A 5 5.49 -16.48 -16.33
CA GLN A 5 4.61 -15.31 -16.46
C GLN A 5 5.35 -13.98 -16.31
N PHE A 6 6.47 -13.96 -15.58
CA PHE A 6 7.30 -12.78 -15.35
C PHE A 6 8.75 -13.11 -15.68
N VAL A 7 9.41 -12.24 -16.44
CA VAL A 7 10.81 -12.36 -16.82
C VAL A 7 11.53 -11.05 -16.51
N ILE A 8 12.63 -11.14 -15.76
CA ILE A 8 13.51 -10.00 -15.45
C ILE A 8 14.82 -10.19 -16.20
N ILE A 9 15.16 -9.24 -17.06
CA ILE A 9 16.36 -9.22 -17.87
C ILE A 9 17.33 -8.20 -17.26
N ALA A 10 18.35 -8.70 -16.57
CA ALA A 10 19.26 -7.88 -15.77
C ALA A 10 20.70 -8.42 -15.74
N THR A 11 21.19 -8.93 -16.88
CA THR A 11 22.60 -9.34 -17.01
C THR A 11 23.43 -8.24 -17.66
N ASP A 12 24.74 -8.26 -17.43
CA ASP A 12 25.69 -7.36 -18.10
C ASP A 12 26.09 -7.84 -19.51
N ILE A 13 25.45 -8.89 -20.05
CA ILE A 13 25.79 -9.50 -21.34
C ILE A 13 24.66 -9.22 -22.36
N PRO A 14 24.84 -8.28 -23.31
CA PRO A 14 23.78 -7.89 -24.25
C PRO A 14 23.22 -9.05 -25.09
N ALA A 15 24.06 -9.99 -25.50
CA ALA A 15 23.63 -11.16 -26.27
C ALA A 15 22.69 -12.08 -25.49
N VAL A 16 22.94 -12.23 -24.18
CA VAL A 16 22.04 -13.00 -23.30
C VAL A 16 20.73 -12.25 -23.09
N ASN A 17 20.78 -10.94 -22.86
CA ASN A 17 19.58 -10.12 -22.70
C ASN A 17 18.67 -10.18 -23.94
N ALA A 18 19.24 -10.14 -25.15
CA ALA A 18 18.49 -10.26 -26.40
C ALA A 18 17.84 -11.65 -26.57
N GLN A 19 18.59 -12.73 -26.31
CA GLN A 19 18.01 -14.07 -26.39
C GLN A 19 16.87 -14.28 -25.39
N VAL A 20 17.06 -13.84 -24.14
CA VAL A 20 16.04 -13.92 -23.09
C VAL A 20 14.81 -13.08 -23.45
N MET A 21 14.99 -11.94 -24.15
CA MET A 21 13.87 -11.13 -24.64
C MET A 21 13.02 -11.89 -25.65
N GLU A 22 13.63 -12.51 -26.66
CA GLU A 22 12.93 -13.30 -27.68
C GLU A 22 12.16 -14.46 -27.03
N ASP A 23 12.85 -15.25 -26.21
CA ASP A 23 12.26 -16.38 -25.49
C ASP A 23 11.07 -15.97 -24.60
N ALA A 24 11.13 -14.78 -23.98
CA ALA A 24 10.08 -14.24 -23.11
C ALA A 24 8.87 -13.73 -23.92
N GLN A 25 9.12 -13.13 -25.08
CA GLN A 25 8.07 -12.69 -26.00
C GLN A 25 7.29 -13.86 -26.59
N GLU A 26 7.96 -14.97 -26.93
CA GLU A 26 7.32 -16.19 -27.46
C GLU A 26 6.26 -16.76 -26.51
N VAL A 27 6.47 -16.61 -25.21
CA VAL A 27 5.55 -17.08 -24.17
C VAL A 27 4.66 -15.98 -23.59
N GLN A 28 4.71 -14.78 -24.19
CA GLN A 28 3.93 -13.60 -23.78
C GLN A 28 4.09 -13.25 -22.29
N ALA A 29 5.30 -13.39 -21.74
CA ALA A 29 5.58 -13.02 -20.36
C ALA A 29 5.48 -11.49 -20.15
N PHE A 30 5.24 -11.08 -18.91
CA PHE A 30 5.51 -9.72 -18.46
C PHE A 30 7.02 -9.54 -18.30
N ILE A 31 7.58 -8.59 -19.04
CA ILE A 31 9.01 -8.39 -19.17
C ILE A 31 9.39 -7.12 -18.41
N ASN A 32 10.39 -7.25 -17.54
CA ASN A 32 11.10 -6.11 -16.99
C ASN A 32 12.56 -6.18 -17.44
N ARG A 33 13.04 -5.14 -18.12
CA ARG A 33 14.38 -5.10 -18.68
C ARG A 33 15.15 -3.91 -18.12
N ALA A 34 16.27 -4.21 -17.46
CA ALA A 34 17.02 -3.23 -16.67
C ALA A 34 17.89 -2.29 -17.51
N ASP A 35 18.42 -2.78 -18.63
CA ASP A 35 19.31 -2.05 -19.56
C ASP A 35 18.53 -1.19 -20.57
N VAL A 36 17.40 -1.70 -21.09
CA VAL A 36 16.54 -0.98 -22.06
C VAL A 36 15.11 -0.92 -21.52
N LYS A 37 14.76 0.22 -20.92
CA LYS A 37 13.46 0.39 -20.25
C LYS A 37 12.25 0.27 -21.19
N ASP A 38 12.38 0.76 -22.42
CA ASP A 38 11.28 0.77 -23.40
C ASP A 38 10.85 -0.64 -23.83
N ASP A 39 11.70 -1.64 -23.62
CA ASP A 39 11.39 -3.05 -23.88
C ASP A 39 10.60 -3.70 -22.72
N SER A 40 10.37 -2.98 -21.61
CA SER A 40 9.64 -3.51 -20.46
C SER A 40 8.12 -3.38 -20.65
N THR A 41 7.38 -4.47 -20.48
CA THR A 41 5.91 -4.47 -20.41
C THR A 41 5.40 -4.30 -18.98
N TRP A 42 6.29 -4.38 -17.99
CA TRP A 42 6.01 -4.10 -16.58
C TRP A 42 7.25 -3.55 -15.86
N VAL A 43 7.02 -2.74 -14.81
CA VAL A 43 8.09 -2.03 -14.09
C VAL A 43 7.90 -2.09 -12.59
N PHE A 44 9.02 -2.04 -11.87
CA PHE A 44 9.02 -1.86 -10.42
C PHE A 44 8.87 -0.37 -10.07
N GLY A 45 7.92 -0.08 -9.19
CA GLY A 45 7.84 1.21 -8.51
C GLY A 45 8.88 1.32 -7.40
N SER A 46 9.12 2.54 -6.93
CA SER A 46 9.79 2.71 -5.63
C SER A 46 8.79 2.31 -4.55
N ALA A 47 9.10 1.30 -3.75
CA ALA A 47 8.21 0.83 -2.68
C ALA A 47 8.72 1.20 -1.29
N THR A 48 7.79 1.32 -0.34
CA THR A 48 8.08 1.41 1.10
C THR A 48 7.03 0.67 1.91
N GLU A 49 7.44 0.21 3.08
CA GLU A 49 6.63 -0.46 4.08
C GLU A 49 6.74 0.29 5.41
N ILE A 50 5.59 0.63 6.00
CA ILE A 50 5.46 1.41 7.24
C ILE A 50 4.52 0.63 8.18
N GLY A 51 5.08 -0.37 8.88
CA GLY A 51 4.26 -1.34 9.61
C GLY A 51 3.31 -2.07 8.66
N ASP A 52 2.00 -2.00 8.92
CA ASP A 52 0.98 -2.64 8.08
C ASP A 52 0.67 -1.88 6.76
N LEU A 53 1.34 -0.76 6.47
CA LEU A 53 1.12 0.07 5.29
C LEU A 53 2.17 -0.21 4.21
N GLU A 54 1.73 -0.63 3.02
CA GLU A 54 2.58 -0.78 1.83
C GLU A 54 2.22 0.26 0.77
N ILE A 55 3.22 0.99 0.25
CA ILE A 55 3.04 2.01 -0.78
C ILE A 55 4.03 1.80 -1.92
N SER A 56 3.52 1.70 -3.15
CA SER A 56 4.31 1.69 -4.39
C SER A 56 4.15 3.00 -5.17
N ILE A 57 5.27 3.62 -5.51
CA ILE A 57 5.35 4.94 -6.13
C ILE A 57 5.89 4.81 -7.56
N PHE A 58 5.08 5.22 -8.53
CA PHE A 58 5.43 5.25 -9.94
C PHE A 58 5.50 6.70 -10.43
N THR A 59 6.68 7.13 -10.88
CA THR A 59 6.90 8.46 -11.48
C THR A 59 7.05 8.38 -12.99
N ASN A 60 6.37 7.41 -13.61
CA ASN A 60 6.53 7.03 -15.02
C ASN A 60 7.99 6.85 -15.45
N GLN A 61 8.85 6.39 -14.51
CA GLN A 61 10.29 6.19 -14.68
C GLN A 61 11.08 7.45 -15.09
N VAL A 62 10.48 8.65 -15.00
CA VAL A 62 11.09 9.92 -15.44
C VAL A 62 12.30 10.28 -14.59
N SER A 63 12.24 10.04 -13.27
CA SER A 63 13.32 10.38 -12.37
C SER A 63 13.40 9.44 -11.17
N PRO A 64 14.40 8.53 -11.13
CA PRO A 64 14.68 7.73 -9.94
C PRO A 64 14.96 8.57 -8.69
N ARG A 65 15.55 9.77 -8.88
CA ARG A 65 15.82 10.69 -7.79
C ARG A 65 14.55 11.24 -7.15
N VAL A 66 13.56 11.63 -7.97
CA VAL A 66 12.26 12.09 -7.47
C VAL A 66 11.51 10.96 -6.77
N SER A 67 11.49 9.75 -7.34
CA SER A 67 10.89 8.59 -6.65
C SER A 67 11.51 8.36 -5.27
N ARG A 68 12.84 8.48 -5.15
CA ARG A 68 13.53 8.34 -3.86
C ARG A 68 13.12 9.44 -2.85
N LEU A 69 13.02 10.70 -3.29
CA LEU A 69 12.61 11.81 -2.43
C LEU A 69 11.16 11.64 -1.96
N LEU A 70 10.25 11.29 -2.87
CA LEU A 70 8.84 11.04 -2.55
C LEU A 70 8.70 9.89 -1.55
N ARG A 71 9.45 8.80 -1.74
CA ARG A 71 9.45 7.68 -0.78
C ARG A 71 9.83 8.14 0.63
N GLN A 72 10.87 8.97 0.75
CA GLN A 72 11.33 9.48 2.05
C GLN A 72 10.30 10.43 2.71
N ASP A 73 9.64 11.27 1.91
CA ASP A 73 8.58 12.15 2.39
C ASP A 73 7.36 11.35 2.90
N ILE A 74 6.94 10.33 2.13
CA ILE A 74 5.85 9.41 2.49
C ILE A 74 6.19 8.63 3.77
N GLU A 75 7.40 8.09 3.88
CA GLU A 75 7.87 7.40 5.11
C GLU A 75 7.76 8.30 6.33
N THR A 76 8.13 9.58 6.18
CA THR A 76 8.06 10.54 7.28
C THR A 76 6.60 10.90 7.61
N ARG A 77 5.79 11.23 6.60
CA ARG A 77 4.42 11.70 6.76
C ARG A 77 3.48 10.63 7.31
N TYR A 78 3.65 9.39 6.86
CA TYR A 78 2.75 8.28 7.20
C TYR A 78 3.34 7.34 8.26
N GLY A 79 4.54 7.63 8.78
CA GLY A 79 5.20 6.86 9.84
C GLY A 79 4.29 6.55 11.04
N ILE A 80 3.46 7.51 11.44
CA ILE A 80 2.52 7.34 12.56
C ILE A 80 1.49 6.23 12.33
N LEU A 81 1.17 5.91 11.07
CA LEU A 81 0.18 4.88 10.75
C LEU A 81 0.65 3.47 11.12
N ALA A 82 1.96 3.25 11.29
CA ALA A 82 2.50 1.99 11.78
C ALA A 82 1.92 1.61 13.16
N GLU A 83 1.61 2.59 14.00
CA GLU A 83 1.02 2.38 15.34
C GLU A 83 -0.51 2.30 15.28
N TRP A 84 -1.13 3.01 14.33
CA TRP A 84 -2.59 3.11 14.23
C TRP A 84 -3.25 1.92 13.53
N LEU A 85 -2.64 1.38 12.47
CA LEU A 85 -3.24 0.30 11.69
C LEU A 85 -3.48 -0.99 12.51
N PRO A 86 -2.56 -1.44 13.39
CA PRO A 86 -2.83 -2.56 14.29
C PRO A 86 -4.01 -2.29 15.23
N GLN A 87 -4.14 -1.07 15.77
CA GLN A 87 -5.26 -0.72 16.64
C GLN A 87 -6.59 -0.69 15.89
N ILE A 88 -6.61 -0.13 14.68
CA ILE A 88 -7.79 -0.14 13.81
C ILE A 88 -8.22 -1.57 13.49
N ARG A 89 -7.27 -2.48 13.26
CA ARG A 89 -7.56 -3.91 13.04
C ARG A 89 -8.29 -4.54 14.23
N LEU A 90 -7.86 -4.25 15.46
CA LEU A 90 -8.51 -4.74 16.67
C LEU A 90 -9.95 -4.22 16.79
N TRP A 91 -10.16 -2.91 16.60
CA TRP A 91 -11.51 -2.34 16.62
C TRP A 91 -12.41 -2.88 15.50
N ARG A 92 -11.86 -3.15 14.31
CA ARG A 92 -12.62 -3.79 13.22
C ARG A 92 -13.09 -5.19 13.61
N GLN A 93 -12.24 -5.99 14.26
CA GLN A 93 -12.61 -7.31 14.75
C GLN A 93 -13.68 -7.23 15.83
N GLU A 94 -13.54 -6.29 16.76
CA GLU A 94 -14.53 -6.03 17.79
C GLU A 94 -15.90 -5.63 17.21
N LEU A 95 -15.92 -4.71 16.24
CA LEU A 95 -17.12 -4.29 15.53
C LEU A 95 -17.77 -5.42 14.73
N GLN A 96 -17.00 -6.40 14.25
CA GLN A 96 -17.57 -7.60 13.60
C GLN A 96 -18.38 -8.47 14.56
N HIS A 97 -18.11 -8.39 15.87
CA HIS A 97 -18.83 -9.16 16.89
C HIS A 97 -20.08 -8.44 17.43
N ILE A 98 -20.13 -7.11 17.32
CA ILE A 98 -21.23 -6.30 17.89
C ILE A 98 -22.14 -5.64 16.85
N LEU A 99 -21.71 -5.51 15.59
CA LEU A 99 -22.52 -5.01 14.49
C LEU A 99 -22.70 -6.09 13.42
N ASP A 100 -23.95 -6.52 13.23
CA ASP A 100 -24.28 -7.68 12.39
C ASP A 100 -24.00 -7.42 10.91
N THR A 101 -24.30 -6.22 10.41
CA THR A 101 -24.25 -5.96 8.97
C THR A 101 -22.99 -5.21 8.54
N PRO A 102 -22.47 -5.48 7.32
CA PRO A 102 -21.41 -4.67 6.72
C PRO A 102 -21.75 -3.18 6.64
N LYS A 103 -23.03 -2.86 6.43
CA LYS A 103 -23.52 -1.48 6.30
C LYS A 103 -23.40 -0.69 7.61
N GLU A 104 -23.73 -1.30 8.74
CA GLU A 104 -23.57 -0.68 10.06
C GLU A 104 -22.09 -0.42 10.38
N ARG A 105 -21.22 -1.39 10.06
CA ARG A 105 -19.76 -1.24 10.25
C ARG A 105 -19.19 -0.14 9.36
N GLU A 106 -19.61 -0.06 8.09
CA GLU A 106 -19.21 1.04 7.20
C GLU A 106 -19.67 2.40 7.76
N GLN A 107 -20.93 2.49 8.20
CA GLN A 107 -21.47 3.71 8.77
C GLN A 107 -20.72 4.14 10.04
N PHE A 108 -20.35 3.18 10.91
CA PHE A 108 -19.52 3.45 12.09
C PHE A 108 -18.21 4.15 11.70
N TRP A 109 -17.46 3.61 10.72
CA TRP A 109 -16.19 4.18 10.31
C TRP A 109 -16.36 5.54 9.65
N ARG A 110 -17.38 5.72 8.80
CA ARG A 110 -17.68 7.01 8.17
C ARG A 110 -18.03 8.10 9.19
N THR A 111 -18.61 7.73 10.33
CA THR A 111 -18.97 8.68 11.39
C THR A 111 -17.81 8.98 12.33
N ASN A 112 -16.93 8.02 12.64
CA ASN A 112 -15.93 8.15 13.71
C ASN A 112 -14.48 8.23 13.22
N LEU A 113 -14.21 7.99 11.94
CA LEU A 113 -12.88 8.07 11.34
C LEU A 113 -13.00 8.59 9.89
N GLY A 114 -13.38 9.85 9.75
CA GLY A 114 -13.45 10.57 8.48
C GLY A 114 -12.12 11.23 8.10
N GLU A 115 -12.18 12.13 7.12
CA GLU A 115 -11.01 12.87 6.63
C GLU A 115 -10.40 13.76 7.71
N SER A 116 -11.23 14.45 8.50
CA SER A 116 -10.76 15.31 9.60
C SER A 116 -10.03 14.53 10.68
N GLU A 117 -10.53 13.35 11.05
CA GLU A 117 -9.91 12.50 12.05
C GLU A 117 -8.62 11.88 11.50
N PHE A 118 -8.60 11.49 10.23
CA PHE A 118 -7.39 11.01 9.57
C PHE A 118 -6.29 12.08 9.55
N ILE A 119 -6.63 13.34 9.22
CA ILE A 119 -5.67 14.46 9.26
C ILE A 119 -5.15 14.67 10.69
N GLN A 120 -6.02 14.67 11.70
CA GLN A 120 -5.60 14.78 13.10
C GLN A 120 -4.60 13.69 13.50
N ILE A 121 -4.82 12.44 13.06
CA ILE A 121 -3.87 11.35 13.25
C ILE A 121 -2.53 11.70 12.60
N LEU A 122 -2.51 12.10 11.34
CA LEU A 122 -1.26 12.44 10.64
C LEU A 122 -0.50 13.61 11.27
N GLU A 123 -1.22 14.54 11.91
CA GLU A 123 -0.64 15.69 12.62
C GLU A 123 -0.18 15.35 14.06
N GLY A 124 -0.30 14.09 14.50
CA GLY A 124 0.07 13.66 15.84
C GLY A 124 -0.94 14.04 16.92
N GLN A 125 -2.15 14.43 16.54
CA GLN A 125 -3.26 14.83 17.43
C GLN A 125 -4.31 13.71 17.55
N GLY A 126 -3.92 12.45 17.35
CA GLY A 126 -4.85 11.33 17.25
C GLY A 126 -5.44 10.84 18.57
N ASP A 127 -5.00 11.31 19.73
CA ASP A 127 -5.51 10.83 21.02
C ASP A 127 -7.02 11.05 21.18
N SER A 128 -7.51 12.23 20.78
CA SER A 128 -8.95 12.54 20.78
C SER A 128 -9.73 11.63 19.83
N VAL A 129 -9.17 11.32 18.66
CA VAL A 129 -9.76 10.40 17.68
C VAL A 129 -9.88 9.00 18.28
N LYS A 130 -8.82 8.53 18.94
CA LYS A 130 -8.79 7.22 19.61
C LYS A 130 -9.85 7.14 20.70
N GLU A 131 -9.95 8.16 21.55
CA GLU A 131 -10.96 8.24 22.61
C GLU A 131 -12.38 8.21 22.04
N ASN A 132 -12.64 8.99 20.98
CA ASN A 132 -13.95 9.04 20.32
C ASN A 132 -14.36 7.67 19.76
N ILE A 133 -13.45 6.96 19.09
CA ILE A 133 -13.71 5.62 18.57
C ILE A 133 -14.02 4.64 19.70
N VAL A 134 -13.20 4.63 20.76
CA VAL A 134 -13.40 3.73 21.92
C VAL A 134 -14.74 4.02 22.62
N HIS A 135 -15.08 5.29 22.78
CA HIS A 135 -16.35 5.71 23.36
C HIS A 135 -17.53 5.30 22.48
N ALA A 136 -17.43 5.45 21.16
CA ALA A 136 -18.47 5.03 20.22
C ALA A 136 -18.69 3.50 20.24
N ILE A 137 -17.63 2.71 20.28
CA ILE A 137 -17.70 1.24 20.43
C ILE A 137 -18.38 0.87 21.76
N SER A 138 -18.01 1.55 22.85
CA SER A 138 -18.57 1.30 24.18
C SER A 138 -20.07 1.62 24.26
N ARG A 139 -20.53 2.68 23.57
CA ARG A 139 -21.95 3.04 23.49
C ARG A 139 -22.77 1.95 22.79
N ILE A 140 -22.28 1.42 21.68
CA ILE A 140 -22.95 0.32 20.94
C ILE A 140 -23.12 -0.91 21.85
N ARG A 141 -22.10 -1.26 22.64
CA ARG A 141 -22.17 -2.37 23.61
C ARG A 141 -23.21 -2.16 24.70
N SER A 142 -23.44 -0.93 25.13
CA SER A 142 -24.44 -0.64 26.17
C SER A 142 -25.89 -0.65 25.64
N GLU A 143 -26.06 -0.51 24.33
CA GLU A 143 -27.36 -0.48 23.65
C GLU A 143 -27.77 -1.83 23.04
N SER A 144 -26.85 -2.80 23.00
CA SER A 144 -27.06 -4.18 22.52
C SER A 144 -27.36 -5.13 23.67
#